data_AF-A0A8J3WCJ2-F1
#
_entry.id   AF-A0A8J3WCJ2-F1
#
_cell.length_a   1.000
_cell.length_b   1.000
_cell.length_c   1.000
_cell.angle_alpha   90.00
_cell.angle_beta   90.00
_cell.angle_gamma   90.00
#
_symmetry.space_group_name_H-M   'P 1'
#
loop_
_entity.id
_entity.type
_entity.pdbx_description
1 polymer ?
#
loop_
_entity_poly.entity_id
_entity_poly.type
_entity_poly.pdbx_seq_one_letter_code
_entity_poly.pdbx_strand_id
1 'polypeptide(L)'
;MREAPREASRDPERRARTVAAPPVDRPQYTWQDFELADERPRAQPNSPDAPGLGDGLRHCGPLERILHRQWDVRKGPPPPEVVRAVESLARLPDRLKVMLTTGLDGIYVGAGGVPDLDDMGYLRGAPLPSGRATWDICAGAYGDRKVVVGDRPSPTPDVMMHEIGHALDDVDAPYEGWVSDSPEFAALYERCVPLLTSAFHRQSGGLGRKEFFADAFAAIASRQRPALVDMLSGDTRLALDVMLFFNRRYGI
;
A
#
# COMPACT_ATOMS: atom_id res chain seq x y z
N MET A 1 22.38 -20.79 -53.78
CA MET A 1 21.11 -20.64 -53.07
C MET A 1 21.21 -21.45 -51.78
N ARG A 2 21.57 -20.80 -50.66
CA ARG A 2 21.58 -21.34 -49.30
C ARG A 2 21.17 -20.19 -48.39
N GLU A 3 19.94 -20.22 -47.90
CA GLU A 3 19.41 -19.26 -46.92
C GLU A 3 19.82 -19.69 -45.51
N ALA A 4 20.32 -18.72 -44.74
CA ALA A 4 20.57 -18.86 -43.32
C ALA A 4 19.27 -18.63 -42.53
N PRO A 5 19.05 -19.33 -41.40
CA PRO A 5 17.86 -19.10 -40.58
C PRO A 5 18.02 -17.80 -39.77
N ARG A 6 16.98 -16.96 -39.85
CA ARG A 6 16.85 -15.72 -39.07
C ARG A 6 16.73 -16.05 -37.58
N GLU A 7 17.65 -15.52 -36.79
CA GLU A 7 17.54 -15.48 -35.33
C GLU A 7 16.30 -14.68 -34.91
N ALA A 8 15.44 -15.32 -34.12
CA ALA A 8 14.34 -14.66 -33.44
C ALA A 8 14.92 -13.78 -32.33
N SER A 9 14.79 -12.46 -32.48
CA SER A 9 15.07 -11.47 -31.44
C SER A 9 14.24 -11.81 -30.19
N ARG A 10 14.91 -12.22 -29.12
CA ARG A 10 14.33 -12.37 -27.77
C ARG A 10 14.32 -10.99 -27.12
N ASP A 11 13.16 -10.35 -27.17
CA ASP A 11 12.89 -9.11 -26.46
C ASP A 11 12.84 -9.38 -24.93
N PRO A 12 13.71 -8.79 -24.09
CA PRO A 12 13.77 -9.06 -22.65
C PRO A 12 12.72 -8.28 -21.82
N GLU A 13 11.87 -7.45 -22.42
CA GLU A 13 11.07 -6.46 -21.69
C GLU A 13 9.69 -6.92 -21.17
N ARG A 14 9.44 -8.24 -21.06
CA ARG A 14 8.24 -8.76 -20.38
C ARG A 14 8.50 -9.03 -18.89
N ARG A 15 9.08 -8.05 -18.18
CA ARG A 15 9.07 -8.08 -16.70
C ARG A 15 7.67 -7.74 -16.21
N ALA A 16 7.13 -8.59 -15.35
CA ALA A 16 5.80 -8.46 -14.75
C ALA A 16 5.59 -7.03 -14.23
N ARG A 17 4.71 -6.28 -14.90
CA ARG A 17 4.22 -5.00 -14.38
C ARG A 17 3.24 -5.35 -13.28
N THR A 18 3.68 -5.23 -12.03
CA THR A 18 2.84 -5.35 -10.85
C THR A 18 2.26 -4.00 -10.48
N VAL A 19 1.00 -4.01 -10.06
CA VAL A 19 0.14 -2.83 -9.96
C VAL A 19 -0.47 -2.84 -8.57
N ALA A 20 -0.10 -1.91 -7.70
CA ALA A 20 -0.98 -1.52 -6.60
C ALA A 20 -2.20 -0.85 -7.23
N ALA A 21 -3.40 -1.18 -6.75
CA ALA A 21 -4.59 -0.58 -7.33
C ALA A 21 -4.61 0.91 -6.97
N PRO A 22 -4.91 1.81 -7.93
CA PRO A 22 -5.04 3.23 -7.60
C PRO A 22 -6.13 3.42 -6.54
N PRO A 23 -6.03 4.43 -5.66
CA PRO A 23 -7.07 4.75 -4.70
C PRO A 23 -8.38 4.95 -5.45
N VAL A 24 -9.41 4.23 -5.00
CA VAL A 24 -10.72 4.22 -5.66
C VAL A 24 -11.46 5.50 -5.28
N ASP A 25 -11.78 6.36 -6.25
CA ASP A 25 -12.75 7.45 -6.02
C ASP A 25 -14.10 6.82 -5.65
N ARG A 26 -14.78 7.37 -4.62
CA ARG A 26 -15.98 6.83 -3.97
C ARG A 26 -16.91 6.12 -4.99
N PRO A 27 -16.95 4.77 -5.00
CA PRO A 27 -17.84 4.05 -5.90
C PRO A 27 -19.31 4.27 -5.51
N GLN A 28 -20.24 4.05 -6.45
CA GLN A 28 -21.70 4.10 -6.18
C GLN A 28 -22.17 2.95 -5.26
N TYR A 29 -21.28 2.02 -4.92
CA TYR A 29 -21.49 0.89 -4.02
C TYR A 29 -20.38 0.93 -2.97
N THR A 30 -20.70 0.62 -1.72
CA THR A 30 -19.74 0.55 -0.62
C THR A 30 -19.18 -0.86 -0.51
N TRP A 31 -17.94 -1.01 -0.06
CA TRP A 31 -17.34 -2.33 0.16
C TRP A 31 -18.09 -3.13 1.25
N GLN A 32 -18.88 -2.46 2.10
CA GLN A 32 -19.79 -3.07 3.08
C GLN A 32 -20.97 -3.79 2.41
N ASP A 33 -21.37 -3.40 1.20
CA ASP A 33 -22.51 -4.00 0.48
C ASP A 33 -22.23 -5.42 -0.02
N PHE A 34 -20.98 -5.87 0.05
CA PHE A 34 -20.54 -7.18 -0.44
C PHE A 34 -19.94 -8.07 0.65
N GLU A 35 -20.02 -7.65 1.92
CA GLU A 35 -19.56 -8.47 3.04
C GLU A 35 -20.37 -9.77 3.15
N LEU A 36 -19.69 -10.91 3.07
CA LEU A 36 -20.25 -12.24 3.30
C LEU A 36 -19.72 -12.71 4.67
N ALA A 37 -20.57 -13.36 5.46
CA ALA A 37 -20.17 -13.90 6.76
C ALA A 37 -19.29 -15.15 6.61
N ASP A 38 -18.16 -15.06 5.91
CA ASP A 38 -17.30 -16.20 5.61
C ASP A 38 -16.31 -16.46 6.77
N GLU A 39 -16.33 -17.68 7.31
CA GLU A 39 -15.49 -18.14 8.43
C GLU A 39 -14.03 -18.40 7.99
N ARG A 40 -13.37 -17.38 7.44
CA ARG A 40 -11.95 -17.51 7.07
C ARG A 40 -11.09 -17.68 8.33
N PRO A 41 -10.02 -18.50 8.29
CA PRO A 41 -9.10 -18.64 9.42
C PRO A 41 -8.52 -17.28 9.83
N ARG A 42 -8.65 -16.93 11.10
CA ARG A 42 -8.09 -15.71 11.68
C ARG A 42 -7.02 -16.04 12.72
N ALA A 43 -5.77 -15.77 12.38
CA ALA A 43 -4.65 -15.96 13.28
C ALA A 43 -4.66 -14.92 14.41
N GLN A 44 -4.43 -15.37 15.64
CA GLN A 44 -4.39 -14.49 16.82
C GLN A 44 -2.97 -13.94 17.02
N PRO A 45 -2.82 -12.69 17.49
CA PRO A 45 -1.50 -12.15 17.77
C PRO A 45 -0.82 -12.89 18.93
N ASN A 46 0.50 -12.87 18.93
CA ASN A 46 1.32 -13.19 20.08
C ASN A 46 1.04 -12.18 21.22
N SER A 47 1.47 -12.52 22.43
CA SER A 47 1.44 -11.59 23.57
C SER A 47 2.11 -10.24 23.20
N PRO A 48 1.60 -9.10 23.69
CA PRO A 48 2.25 -7.80 23.49
C PRO A 48 3.73 -7.77 23.87
N ASP A 49 4.11 -8.55 24.88
CA ASP A 49 5.48 -8.64 25.40
C ASP A 49 6.35 -9.68 24.67
N ALA A 50 5.78 -10.40 23.69
CA ALA A 50 6.52 -11.39 22.94
C ALA A 50 7.56 -10.71 22.03
N PRO A 51 8.78 -11.28 21.92
CA PRO A 51 9.77 -10.80 20.95
C PRO A 51 9.26 -11.00 19.52
N GLY A 52 9.86 -10.28 18.56
CA GLY A 52 9.58 -10.50 17.14
C GLY A 52 10.09 -11.87 16.69
N LEU A 53 9.19 -12.79 16.38
CA LEU A 53 9.50 -14.16 15.98
C LEU A 53 9.57 -14.36 14.46
N GLY A 54 9.14 -13.36 13.67
CA GLY A 54 9.07 -13.48 12.20
C GLY A 54 7.98 -14.45 11.73
N ASP A 55 6.95 -14.68 12.55
CA ASP A 55 5.84 -15.61 12.30
C ASP A 55 4.58 -14.91 11.78
N GLY A 56 4.62 -13.57 11.62
CA GLY A 56 3.47 -12.75 11.23
C GLY A 56 2.46 -12.52 12.36
N LEU A 57 2.75 -12.95 13.59
CA LEU A 57 1.84 -12.83 14.74
C LEU A 57 2.25 -11.71 15.70
N ARG A 58 3.22 -10.88 15.34
CA ARG A 58 3.62 -9.75 16.19
C ARG A 58 2.43 -8.84 16.52
N HIS A 59 2.32 -8.46 17.80
CA HIS A 59 1.27 -7.58 18.30
C HIS A 59 1.48 -6.14 17.80
N CYS A 60 0.45 -5.55 17.20
CA CYS A 60 0.40 -4.23 16.58
C CYS A 60 -0.26 -3.16 17.47
N GLY A 61 -0.56 -3.48 18.72
CA GLY A 61 -1.08 -2.52 19.70
C GLY A 61 -2.57 -2.24 19.47
N PRO A 62 -3.02 -0.97 19.48
CA PRO A 62 -4.43 -0.63 19.27
C PRO A 62 -5.03 -1.16 17.96
N LEU A 63 -4.19 -1.37 16.93
CA LEU A 63 -4.58 -1.91 15.63
C LEU A 63 -5.13 -3.33 15.70
N GLU A 64 -4.85 -4.11 16.74
CA GLU A 64 -5.39 -5.46 16.89
C GLU A 64 -6.92 -5.52 16.86
N ARG A 65 -7.59 -4.41 17.18
CA ARG A 65 -9.06 -4.29 17.12
C ARG A 65 -9.61 -4.36 15.70
N ILE A 66 -8.80 -3.98 14.71
CA ILE A 66 -9.19 -3.87 13.30
C ILE A 66 -8.26 -4.68 12.37
N LEU A 67 -7.27 -5.39 12.92
CA LEU A 67 -6.31 -6.18 12.13
C LEU A 67 -6.80 -7.62 12.00
N HIS A 68 -7.07 -8.03 10.76
CA HIS A 68 -7.56 -9.35 10.38
C HIS A 68 -6.45 -10.13 9.67
N ARG A 69 -5.82 -11.04 10.42
CA ARG A 69 -4.76 -11.95 9.94
C ARG A 69 -5.35 -13.21 9.32
N GLN A 70 -5.43 -13.27 7.99
CA GLN A 70 -6.15 -14.31 7.25
C GLN A 70 -5.27 -15.50 6.87
N TRP A 71 -4.85 -16.28 7.87
CA TRP A 71 -4.18 -17.56 7.67
C TRP A 71 -4.42 -18.52 8.85
N ASP A 72 -4.19 -19.81 8.60
CA ASP A 72 -4.27 -20.86 9.61
C ASP A 72 -2.87 -21.16 10.16
N VAL A 73 -2.62 -20.79 11.41
CA VAL A 73 -1.33 -21.02 12.10
C VAL A 73 -0.94 -22.50 12.16
N ARG A 74 -1.90 -23.43 12.06
CA ARG A 74 -1.64 -24.88 12.04
C ARG A 74 -0.97 -25.33 10.76
N LYS A 75 -1.10 -24.55 9.68
CA LYS A 75 -0.46 -24.81 8.37
C LYS A 75 0.94 -24.20 8.27
N GLY A 76 1.40 -23.51 9.31
CA GLY A 76 2.69 -22.83 9.36
C GLY A 76 2.58 -21.31 9.20
N PRO A 77 3.72 -20.61 9.21
CA PRO A 77 3.77 -19.16 9.05
C PRO A 77 3.31 -18.73 7.64
N PRO A 78 2.77 -17.51 7.49
CA PRO A 78 2.36 -16.99 6.19
C PRO A 78 3.60 -16.62 5.33
N PRO A 79 3.39 -16.25 4.05
CA PRO A 79 4.48 -15.77 3.18
C PRO A 79 5.27 -14.60 3.78
N PRO A 80 6.56 -14.44 3.45
CA PRO A 80 7.42 -13.39 4.01
C PRO A 80 6.89 -11.96 3.85
N GLU A 81 6.20 -11.68 2.74
CA GLU A 81 5.57 -10.39 2.45
C GLU A 81 4.47 -10.06 3.47
N VAL A 82 3.68 -11.07 3.83
CA VAL A 82 2.60 -10.99 4.83
C VAL A 82 3.18 -10.80 6.24
N VAL A 83 4.24 -11.55 6.57
CA VAL A 83 4.99 -11.35 7.83
C VAL A 83 5.51 -9.91 7.91
N ARG A 84 6.12 -9.43 6.82
CA ARG A 84 6.68 -8.08 6.74
C ARG A 84 5.61 -7.00 6.92
N ALA A 85 4.43 -7.18 6.34
CA ALA A 85 3.31 -6.26 6.50
C ALA A 85 2.94 -6.05 7.98
N VAL A 86 2.77 -7.16 8.73
CA VAL A 86 2.48 -7.11 10.18
C VAL A 86 3.64 -6.48 10.96
N GLU A 87 4.88 -6.85 10.63
CA GLU A 87 6.07 -6.28 11.24
C GLU A 87 6.19 -4.76 11.02
N SER A 88 5.82 -4.26 9.84
CA SER A 88 5.81 -2.83 9.54
C SER A 88 4.70 -2.09 10.31
N LEU A 89 3.49 -2.65 10.42
CA LEU A 89 2.43 -2.10 11.28
C LEU A 89 2.86 -2.02 12.75
N ALA A 90 3.48 -3.08 13.26
CA ALA A 90 3.95 -3.11 14.66
C ALA A 90 4.98 -2.01 14.96
N ARG A 91 5.76 -1.57 13.96
CA ARG A 91 6.76 -0.51 14.08
C ARG A 91 6.21 0.92 13.96
N LEU A 92 4.95 1.09 13.54
CA LEU A 92 4.36 2.43 13.44
C LEU A 92 4.34 3.13 14.81
N PRO A 93 4.53 4.47 14.86
CA PRO A 93 4.31 5.26 16.05
C PRO A 93 2.89 5.08 16.60
N ASP A 94 2.75 5.03 17.93
CA ASP A 94 1.46 4.77 18.58
C ASP A 94 0.38 5.80 18.23
N ARG A 95 0.77 7.07 18.05
CA ARG A 95 -0.15 8.12 17.58
C ARG A 95 -0.80 7.77 16.23
N LEU A 96 -0.03 7.23 15.29
CA LEU A 96 -0.56 6.81 13.99
C LEU A 96 -1.42 5.57 14.13
N LYS A 97 -1.02 4.59 14.95
CA LYS A 97 -1.85 3.41 15.24
C LYS A 97 -3.22 3.80 15.81
N VAL A 98 -3.27 4.76 16.74
CA VAL A 98 -4.52 5.25 17.32
C VAL A 98 -5.39 5.97 16.29
N MET A 99 -4.78 6.84 15.48
CA MET A 99 -5.47 7.55 14.39
C MET A 99 -6.09 6.56 13.40
N LEU A 100 -5.30 5.59 12.91
CA LEU A 100 -5.76 4.54 12.01
C LEU A 100 -6.86 3.69 12.64
N THR A 101 -6.73 3.31 13.92
CA THR A 101 -7.79 2.54 14.59
C THR A 101 -9.11 3.30 14.71
N THR A 102 -9.06 4.64 14.69
CA THR A 102 -10.26 5.48 14.78
C THR A 102 -10.86 5.73 13.39
N GLY A 103 -10.02 5.83 12.36
CA GLY A 103 -10.44 6.18 11.00
C GLY A 103 -10.72 5.00 10.07
N LEU A 104 -10.21 3.81 10.39
CA LEU A 104 -10.35 2.60 9.56
C LEU A 104 -11.37 1.62 10.13
N ASP A 105 -12.07 0.95 9.20
CA ASP A 105 -13.01 -0.13 9.51
C ASP A 105 -12.29 -1.48 9.60
N GLY A 106 -11.16 -1.65 8.89
CA GLY A 106 -10.41 -2.91 8.90
C GLY A 106 -9.06 -2.86 8.17
N ILE A 107 -8.14 -3.70 8.60
CA ILE A 107 -6.86 -3.99 7.95
C ILE A 107 -6.79 -5.50 7.73
N TYR A 108 -6.82 -5.95 6.48
CA TYR A 108 -6.85 -7.36 6.10
C TYR A 108 -5.51 -7.76 5.51
N VAL A 109 -4.91 -8.81 6.06
CA VAL A 109 -3.56 -9.25 5.70
C VAL A 109 -3.53 -10.76 5.53
N GLY A 110 -3.02 -11.25 4.42
CA GLY A 110 -2.94 -12.70 4.15
C GLY A 110 -2.24 -13.03 2.83
N ALA A 111 -2.25 -14.29 2.43
CA ALA A 111 -1.64 -14.72 1.16
C ALA A 111 -2.56 -14.45 -0.04
N GLY A 112 -1.98 -14.27 -1.23
CA GLY A 112 -2.71 -14.00 -2.47
C GLY A 112 -2.74 -12.52 -2.85
N GLY A 113 -3.61 -12.18 -3.80
CA GLY A 113 -3.91 -10.78 -4.16
C GLY A 113 -5.09 -10.23 -3.37
N VAL A 114 -5.43 -8.96 -3.61
CA VAL A 114 -6.60 -8.29 -2.97
C VAL A 114 -7.89 -9.14 -3.04
N PRO A 115 -8.28 -9.78 -4.17
CA PRO A 115 -9.50 -10.59 -4.23
C PRO A 115 -9.45 -11.90 -3.42
N ASP A 116 -8.26 -12.32 -3.00
CA ASP A 116 -8.07 -13.51 -2.16
C ASP A 116 -8.25 -13.18 -0.67
N LEU A 117 -8.40 -11.90 -0.31
CA LEU A 117 -8.48 -11.39 1.06
C LEU A 117 -9.81 -10.68 1.31
N ASP A 118 -10.35 -10.83 2.53
CA ASP A 118 -11.69 -10.35 2.93
C ASP A 118 -12.81 -10.81 1.96
N ASP A 119 -13.97 -10.16 2.01
CA ASP A 119 -15.11 -10.41 1.12
C ASP A 119 -14.91 -9.89 -0.31
N MET A 120 -13.66 -9.61 -0.70
CA MET A 120 -13.29 -9.00 -1.98
C MET A 120 -13.27 -10.00 -3.14
N GLY A 121 -13.82 -11.20 -2.93
CA GLY A 121 -13.89 -12.24 -3.95
C GLY A 121 -14.62 -11.80 -5.22
N TYR A 122 -15.52 -10.81 -5.13
CA TYR A 122 -16.22 -10.23 -6.27
C TYR A 122 -15.29 -9.44 -7.22
N LEU A 123 -14.12 -9.00 -6.74
CA LEU A 123 -13.10 -8.35 -7.58
C LEU A 123 -12.28 -9.34 -8.41
N ARG A 124 -12.47 -10.65 -8.22
CA ARG A 124 -11.75 -11.68 -8.98
C ARG A 124 -12.05 -11.54 -10.47
N GLY A 125 -10.99 -11.39 -11.27
CA GLY A 125 -11.09 -11.17 -12.71
C GLY A 125 -11.62 -9.78 -13.12
N ALA A 126 -11.98 -8.91 -12.16
CA ALA A 126 -12.40 -7.55 -12.47
C ALA A 126 -11.20 -6.73 -12.96
N PRO A 127 -11.35 -5.92 -14.02
CA PRO A 127 -10.27 -5.05 -14.49
C PRO A 127 -9.99 -3.94 -13.48
N LEU A 128 -8.72 -3.57 -13.35
CA LEU A 128 -8.33 -2.36 -12.65
C LEU A 128 -8.85 -1.12 -13.40
N PRO A 129 -9.03 0.03 -12.73
CA PRO A 129 -9.44 1.29 -13.39
C PRO A 129 -8.53 1.69 -14.56
N SER A 130 -7.26 1.28 -14.54
CA SER A 130 -6.32 1.48 -15.64
C SER A 130 -6.63 0.66 -16.90
N GLY A 131 -7.46 -0.38 -16.81
CA GLY A 131 -7.79 -1.34 -17.87
C GLY A 131 -6.65 -2.28 -18.28
N ARG A 132 -5.49 -2.23 -17.58
CA ARG A 132 -4.25 -2.93 -18.01
C ARG A 132 -4.01 -4.26 -17.31
N ALA A 133 -4.74 -4.55 -16.24
CA ALA A 133 -4.63 -5.78 -15.45
C ALA A 133 -5.92 -5.97 -14.64
N THR A 134 -6.00 -7.07 -13.89
CA THR A 134 -7.11 -7.36 -12.97
C THR A 134 -6.68 -7.16 -11.52
N TRP A 135 -7.65 -7.06 -10.62
CA TRP A 135 -7.39 -6.97 -9.17
C TRP A 135 -6.63 -8.18 -8.61
N ASP A 136 -6.64 -9.33 -9.29
CA ASP A 136 -5.97 -10.57 -8.87
C ASP A 136 -4.45 -10.42 -8.68
N ILE A 137 -3.83 -9.46 -9.39
CA ILE A 137 -2.39 -9.21 -9.32
C ILE A 137 -2.01 -8.11 -8.32
N CYS A 138 -3.00 -7.46 -7.71
CA CYS A 138 -2.76 -6.36 -6.78
C CYS A 138 -2.25 -6.89 -5.44
N ALA A 139 -1.08 -6.39 -5.05
CA ALA A 139 -0.44 -6.71 -3.78
C ALA A 139 -1.11 -5.99 -2.59
N GLY A 140 -1.76 -4.86 -2.85
CA GLY A 140 -2.42 -4.06 -1.84
C GLY A 140 -3.49 -3.17 -2.45
N ALA A 141 -4.39 -2.73 -1.58
CA ALA A 141 -5.37 -1.71 -1.88
C ALA A 141 -5.81 -0.99 -0.60
N TYR A 142 -6.17 0.27 -0.79
CA TYR A 142 -6.92 1.07 0.15
C TYR A 142 -8.21 1.58 -0.50
N GLY A 143 -9.33 1.45 0.21
CA GLY A 143 -10.64 1.93 -0.23
C GLY A 143 -11.69 1.70 0.86
N ASP A 144 -12.69 2.59 0.93
CA ASP A 144 -13.77 2.54 1.93
C ASP A 144 -13.29 2.26 3.35
N ARG A 145 -12.24 2.98 3.77
CA ARG A 145 -11.64 2.86 5.12
C ARG A 145 -11.14 1.45 5.44
N LYS A 146 -10.88 0.63 4.43
CA LYS A 146 -10.26 -0.68 4.54
C LYS A 146 -8.89 -0.68 3.88
N VAL A 147 -7.93 -1.34 4.53
CA VAL A 147 -6.63 -1.67 3.95
C VAL A 147 -6.60 -3.17 3.69
N VAL A 148 -6.18 -3.60 2.51
CA VAL A 148 -6.02 -5.01 2.15
C VAL A 148 -4.61 -5.22 1.62
N VAL A 149 -3.86 -6.18 2.16
CA VAL A 149 -2.48 -6.45 1.75
C VAL A 149 -2.21 -7.94 1.63
N GLY A 150 -1.79 -8.33 0.43
CA GLY A 150 -1.43 -9.68 0.01
C GLY A 150 0.07 -9.92 -0.14
N ASP A 151 0.42 -11.02 -0.81
CA ASP A 151 1.80 -11.44 -1.10
C ASP A 151 2.20 -11.30 -2.58
N ARG A 152 1.32 -10.72 -3.42
CA ARG A 152 1.68 -10.44 -4.81
C ARG A 152 2.87 -9.48 -4.87
N PRO A 153 3.75 -9.59 -5.89
CA PRO A 153 4.88 -8.67 -5.99
C PRO A 153 4.39 -7.23 -6.21
N SER A 154 5.17 -6.24 -5.78
CA SER A 154 4.85 -4.81 -5.92
C SER A 154 6.12 -3.99 -6.14
N PRO A 155 6.07 -2.89 -6.90
CA PRO A 155 7.21 -1.98 -7.05
C PRO A 155 7.47 -1.10 -5.82
N THR A 156 6.49 -0.96 -4.92
CA THR A 156 6.64 -0.11 -3.73
C THR A 156 7.60 -0.76 -2.73
N PRO A 157 8.44 0.03 -2.04
CA PRO A 157 9.38 -0.50 -1.05
C PRO A 157 8.71 -1.26 0.08
N ASP A 158 7.45 -0.95 0.44
CA ASP A 158 6.68 -1.58 1.51
C ASP A 158 5.17 -1.44 1.24
N VAL A 159 4.53 -2.51 0.77
CA VAL A 159 3.11 -2.47 0.36
C VAL A 159 2.22 -2.01 1.49
N MET A 160 2.43 -2.54 2.69
CA MET A 160 1.64 -2.15 3.85
C MET A 160 1.83 -0.67 4.18
N MET A 161 3.05 -0.13 4.14
CA MET A 161 3.21 1.30 4.38
C MET A 161 2.66 2.17 3.25
N HIS A 162 2.67 1.71 2.00
CA HIS A 162 2.02 2.42 0.89
C HIS A 162 0.51 2.52 1.12
N GLU A 163 -0.17 1.42 1.42
CA GLU A 163 -1.61 1.45 1.68
C GLU A 163 -1.96 2.24 2.94
N ILE A 164 -1.09 2.20 3.96
CA ILE A 164 -1.25 3.05 5.16
C ILE A 164 -1.01 4.53 4.82
N GLY A 165 -0.17 4.82 3.83
CA GLY A 165 0.00 6.16 3.27
C GLY A 165 -1.31 6.69 2.67
N HIS A 166 -1.98 5.90 1.82
CA HIS A 166 -3.32 6.24 1.31
C HIS A 166 -4.35 6.37 2.44
N ALA A 167 -4.34 5.46 3.40
CA ALA A 167 -5.23 5.52 4.55
C ALA A 167 -5.05 6.81 5.37
N LEU A 168 -3.81 7.22 5.65
CA LEU A 168 -3.53 8.47 6.35
C LEU A 168 -3.90 9.69 5.50
N ASP A 169 -3.73 9.60 4.19
CA ASP A 169 -4.12 10.65 3.27
C ASP A 169 -5.63 10.93 3.31
N ASP A 170 -6.48 9.90 3.44
CA ASP A 170 -7.93 10.04 3.62
C ASP A 170 -8.30 10.41 5.08
N VAL A 171 -7.89 9.60 6.07
CA VAL A 171 -8.45 9.69 7.43
C VAL A 171 -7.98 10.91 8.23
N ASP A 172 -6.85 11.51 7.88
CA ASP A 172 -6.30 12.69 8.55
C ASP A 172 -6.66 14.01 7.83
N ALA A 173 -7.42 13.94 6.73
CA ALA A 173 -7.86 15.12 6.01
C ALA A 173 -8.87 15.94 6.85
N PRO A 174 -8.68 17.27 6.99
CA PRO A 174 -9.70 18.11 7.58
C PRO A 174 -10.85 18.27 6.58
N TYR A 175 -12.00 17.64 6.86
CA TYR A 175 -13.21 17.56 6.02
C TYR A 175 -13.12 16.57 4.84
N GLU A 176 -14.20 16.43 4.05
CA GLU A 176 -14.23 15.55 2.88
C GLU A 176 -13.10 15.93 1.91
N GLY A 177 -12.07 15.09 1.81
CA GLY A 177 -10.89 15.34 0.98
C GLY A 177 -9.71 14.46 1.37
N TRP A 178 -8.55 14.78 0.81
CA TRP A 178 -7.29 14.09 1.06
C TRP A 178 -6.26 15.09 1.59
N VAL A 179 -5.36 14.68 2.49
CA VAL A 179 -4.26 15.52 3.00
C VAL A 179 -3.37 16.01 1.85
N SER A 180 -3.18 15.17 0.84
CA SER A 180 -2.40 15.44 -0.36
C SER A 180 -3.05 16.50 -1.24
N ASP A 181 -4.35 16.78 -1.07
CA ASP A 181 -5.06 17.90 -1.71
C ASP A 181 -4.94 19.21 -0.92
N SER A 182 -4.35 19.19 0.28
CA SER A 182 -4.14 20.40 1.07
C SER A 182 -3.23 21.39 0.31
N PRO A 183 -3.44 22.71 0.46
CA PRO A 183 -2.61 23.72 -0.22
C PRO A 183 -1.11 23.57 0.04
N GLU A 184 -0.74 23.13 1.25
CA GLU A 184 0.66 22.90 1.63
C GLU A 184 1.27 21.74 0.82
N PHE A 185 0.62 20.57 0.81
CA PHE A 185 1.16 19.42 0.09
C PHE A 185 1.06 19.59 -1.42
N ALA A 186 -0.01 20.19 -1.92
CA ALA A 186 -0.17 20.49 -3.34
C ALA A 186 0.98 21.39 -3.84
N ALA A 187 1.30 22.47 -3.12
CA ALA A 187 2.41 23.35 -3.49
C ALA A 187 3.77 22.63 -3.43
N LEU A 188 3.97 21.73 -2.48
CA LEU A 188 5.18 20.90 -2.40
C LEU A 188 5.27 19.91 -3.57
N TYR A 189 4.16 19.25 -3.91
CA TYR A 189 4.08 18.32 -5.01
C TYR A 189 4.37 19.00 -6.36
N GLU A 190 3.84 20.21 -6.61
CA GLU A 190 4.14 20.96 -7.85
C GLU A 190 5.65 21.22 -8.04
N ARG A 191 6.39 21.40 -6.94
CA ARG A 191 7.86 21.51 -6.98
C ARG A 191 8.52 20.17 -7.31
N CYS A 192 7.90 19.05 -6.93
CA CYS A 192 8.38 17.69 -7.18
C CYS A 192 8.14 17.25 -8.62
N VAL A 193 7.03 17.64 -9.24
CA VAL A 193 6.59 17.18 -10.57
C VAL A 193 7.70 17.17 -11.63
N PRO A 194 8.54 18.21 -11.78
CA PRO A 194 9.61 18.23 -12.79
C PRO A 194 10.70 17.17 -12.57
N LEU A 195 10.83 16.66 -11.35
CA LEU A 195 11.87 15.74 -10.91
C LEU A 195 11.36 14.30 -10.72
N LEU A 196 10.06 14.08 -10.79
CA LEU A 196 9.46 12.75 -10.62
C LEU A 196 9.91 11.80 -11.75
N THR A 197 10.63 10.75 -11.36
CA THR A 197 11.16 9.74 -12.29
C THR A 197 10.06 8.88 -12.90
N SER A 198 9.00 8.61 -12.13
CA SER A 198 7.87 7.79 -12.59
C SER A 198 6.82 8.61 -13.35
N ALA A 199 6.29 8.05 -14.43
CA ALA A 199 5.09 8.58 -15.07
C ALA A 199 3.82 8.34 -14.22
N PHE A 200 3.85 7.37 -13.30
CA PHE A 200 2.75 7.08 -12.39
C PHE A 200 2.49 8.25 -11.44
N HIS A 201 3.55 8.78 -10.82
CA HIS A 201 3.46 9.94 -9.95
C HIS A 201 3.18 11.26 -10.69
N ARG A 202 3.13 11.26 -12.03
CA ARG A 202 2.82 12.45 -12.85
C ARG A 202 1.42 12.41 -13.46
N GLN A 203 0.59 11.45 -13.05
CA GLN A 203 -0.78 11.34 -13.55
C GLN A 203 -1.63 12.56 -13.19
N SER A 204 -2.52 12.95 -14.10
CA SER A 204 -3.44 14.07 -13.94
C SER A 204 -4.60 13.74 -12.97
N GLY A 205 -5.42 14.74 -12.65
CA GLY A 205 -6.63 14.54 -11.85
C GLY A 205 -6.38 14.28 -10.36
N GLY A 206 -5.18 14.60 -9.85
CA GLY A 206 -4.81 14.39 -8.44
C GLY A 206 -4.31 12.98 -8.12
N LEU A 207 -4.48 12.01 -9.03
CA LEU A 207 -4.06 10.62 -8.81
C LEU A 207 -2.54 10.50 -8.58
N GLY A 208 -1.72 11.14 -9.43
CA GLY A 208 -0.26 11.12 -9.25
C GLY A 208 0.22 11.70 -7.92
N ARG A 209 -0.54 12.67 -7.38
CA ARG A 209 -0.25 13.32 -6.09
C ARG A 209 -0.56 12.42 -4.89
N LYS A 210 -1.72 11.74 -4.91
CA LYS A 210 -2.09 10.74 -3.88
C LYS A 210 -1.09 9.59 -3.86
N GLU A 211 -0.72 9.09 -5.03
CA GLU A 211 0.28 8.03 -5.15
C GLU A 211 1.67 8.46 -4.68
N PHE A 212 2.10 9.68 -5.02
CA PHE A 212 3.36 10.22 -4.52
C PHE A 212 3.34 10.38 -3.00
N PHE A 213 2.23 10.82 -2.43
CA PHE A 213 2.05 10.90 -0.98
C PHE A 213 2.23 9.53 -0.32
N ALA A 214 1.55 8.50 -0.84
CA ALA A 214 1.62 7.14 -0.31
C ALA A 214 3.03 6.53 -0.41
N ASP A 215 3.69 6.64 -1.55
CA ASP A 215 5.06 6.14 -1.72
C ASP A 215 6.09 6.94 -0.90
N ALA A 216 5.93 8.26 -0.78
CA ALA A 216 6.79 9.08 0.08
C ALA A 216 6.63 8.69 1.55
N PHE A 217 5.40 8.49 2.03
CA PHE A 217 5.13 7.98 3.36
C PHE A 217 5.80 6.61 3.55
N ALA A 218 5.61 5.68 2.62
CA ALA A 218 6.19 4.33 2.69
C ALA A 218 7.72 4.36 2.76
N ALA A 219 8.37 5.18 1.93
CA ALA A 219 9.81 5.36 1.94
C ALA A 219 10.32 5.90 3.29
N ILE A 220 9.62 6.85 3.89
CA ILE A 220 10.01 7.45 5.18
C ILE A 220 9.76 6.47 6.34
N ALA A 221 8.55 5.94 6.45
CA ALA A 221 8.13 5.04 7.52
C ALA A 221 8.94 3.74 7.55
N SER A 222 9.29 3.19 6.39
CA SER A 222 10.14 2.01 6.28
C SER A 222 11.64 2.32 6.27
N ARG A 223 12.05 3.56 6.58
CA ARG A 223 13.44 4.02 6.64
C ARG A 223 14.21 3.84 5.33
N GLN A 224 13.52 3.81 4.20
CA GLN A 224 14.09 3.73 2.84
C GLN A 224 14.22 5.12 2.21
N ARG A 225 14.87 6.06 2.92
CA ARG A 225 15.10 7.43 2.43
C ARG A 225 15.76 7.50 1.04
N PRO A 226 16.69 6.59 0.65
CA PRO A 226 17.21 6.56 -0.71
C PRO A 226 16.11 6.40 -1.78
N ALA A 227 15.06 5.62 -1.52
CA ALA A 227 13.96 5.45 -2.47
C ALA A 227 13.20 6.77 -2.72
N LEU A 228 13.02 7.62 -1.68
CA LEU A 228 12.44 8.95 -1.85
C LEU A 228 13.32 9.88 -2.68
N VAL A 229 14.64 9.81 -2.48
CA VAL A 229 15.60 10.57 -3.28
C VAL A 229 15.59 10.11 -4.74
N ASP A 230 15.51 8.79 -4.98
CA ASP A 230 15.43 8.20 -6.32
C ASP A 230 14.11 8.58 -7.03
N MET A 231 12.99 8.67 -6.30
CA MET A 231 11.72 9.19 -6.84
C MET A 231 11.85 10.62 -7.37
N LEU A 232 12.75 11.42 -6.79
CA LEU A 232 13.00 12.83 -7.11
C LEU A 232 14.28 13.04 -7.94
N SER A 233 14.66 12.05 -8.75
CA SER A 233 15.84 12.13 -9.65
C SER A 233 17.16 12.49 -8.93
N GLY A 234 17.29 12.11 -7.66
CA GLY A 234 18.49 12.42 -6.86
C GLY A 234 18.43 13.76 -6.12
N ASP A 235 17.34 14.53 -6.21
CA ASP A 235 17.23 15.83 -5.53
C ASP A 235 17.01 15.68 -4.02
N THR A 236 18.13 15.68 -3.29
CA THR A 236 18.15 15.56 -1.84
C THR A 236 17.48 16.71 -1.10
N ARG A 237 17.47 17.94 -1.66
CA ARG A 237 16.86 19.09 -0.99
C ARG A 237 15.36 18.98 -1.00
N LEU A 238 14.79 18.62 -2.14
CA LEU A 238 13.35 18.46 -2.24
C LEU A 238 12.87 17.20 -1.49
N ALA A 239 13.66 16.13 -1.49
CA ALA A 239 13.39 14.97 -0.63
C ALA A 239 13.34 15.35 0.86
N LEU A 240 14.23 16.23 1.33
CA LEU A 240 14.20 16.75 2.70
C LEU A 240 12.94 17.59 2.97
N ASP A 241 12.49 18.42 2.04
CA ASP A 241 11.24 19.17 2.19
C ASP A 241 10.03 18.25 2.33
N VAL A 242 9.98 17.16 1.54
CA VAL A 242 8.97 16.11 1.67
C VAL A 242 9.05 15.42 3.03
N MET A 243 10.25 15.03 3.47
CA MET A 243 10.44 14.47 4.81
C MET A 243 9.98 15.42 5.92
N LEU A 244 10.25 16.73 5.80
CA LEU A 244 9.84 17.73 6.78
C LEU A 244 8.32 17.87 6.85
N PHE A 245 7.61 17.74 5.72
CA PHE A 245 6.15 17.71 5.72
C PHE A 245 5.61 16.55 6.59
N PHE A 246 6.07 15.32 6.32
CA PHE A 246 5.65 14.15 7.10
C PHE A 246 6.11 14.22 8.55
N ASN A 247 7.30 14.77 8.82
CA ASN A 247 7.81 14.93 10.17
C ASN A 247 6.96 15.90 11.00
N ARG A 248 6.62 17.08 10.45
CA ARG A 248 5.77 18.06 11.14
C ARG A 248 4.38 17.51 11.44
N ARG A 249 3.83 16.72 10.52
CA ARG A 249 2.45 16.20 10.63
C ARG A 249 2.36 14.95 11.52
N TYR A 250 3.24 13.99 11.27
CA TYR A 250 3.15 12.63 11.81
C TYR A 250 4.30 12.24 12.74
N GLY A 251 5.39 13.02 12.79
CA GLY A 251 6.53 12.76 13.68
C GLY A 251 7.45 11.61 13.23
N ILE A 252 7.46 11.29 11.93
CA ILE A 252 8.32 10.26 11.30
C ILE A 252 9.51 10.84 10.55
#